data_AF-A0A2S2PF17-F1
#
_entry.id   AF-A0A2S2PF17-F1
#
_cell.length_a   1.000
_cell.length_b   1.000
_cell.length_c   1.000
_cell.angle_alpha   90.00
_cell.angle_beta   90.00
_cell.angle_gamma   90.00
#
_symmetry.space_group_name_H-M   'P 1'
#
loop_
_entity.id
_entity.type
_entity.pdbx_description
1 polymer ?
#
loop_
_entity_poly.entity_id
_entity_poly.type
_entity_poly.pdbx_seq_one_letter_code
_entity_poly.pdbx_strand_id
1 'polypeptide(L)'
;MIRNCIGSIKTVINFFRQSALRDGLLKDVADSAGATHSNLVSLCETRWTEKHLAVERFAKMFSVVTNALQTLQDSRRECASQAYQLQQAIRKLSICSIVAHFAKSFQVHRKS
;
A
#
# COMPACT_ATOMS: atom_id res chain seq x y z
N MET A 1 10.46 6.90 -14.26
CA MET A 1 10.02 7.26 -12.89
C MET A 1 8.87 6.38 -12.34
N ILE A 2 7.92 5.92 -13.17
CA ILE A 2 6.75 5.11 -12.74
C ILE A 2 7.13 3.69 -12.22
N ARG A 3 8.22 3.07 -12.71
CA ARG A 3 8.67 1.74 -12.23
C ARG A 3 9.05 1.72 -10.74
N ASN A 4 9.57 2.83 -10.20
CA ASN A 4 9.91 2.91 -8.77
C ASN A 4 8.68 2.91 -7.87
N CYS A 5 7.56 3.48 -8.32
CA CYS A 5 6.35 3.59 -7.50
C CYS A 5 5.71 2.21 -7.27
N ILE A 6 5.55 1.44 -8.35
CA ILE A 6 4.97 0.09 -8.29
C ILE A 6 5.91 -0.85 -7.52
N GLY A 7 7.22 -0.71 -7.71
CA GLY A 7 8.23 -1.45 -6.93
C GLY A 7 8.09 -1.18 -5.43
N SER A 8 8.00 0.09 -5.02
CA SER A 8 7.78 0.46 -3.62
C SER A 8 6.46 -0.09 -3.07
N ILE A 9 5.35 0.03 -3.80
CA ILE A 9 4.05 -0.54 -3.39
C ILE A 9 4.16 -2.05 -3.20
N LYS A 10 4.78 -2.76 -4.13
CA LYS A 10 5.01 -4.21 -4.05
C LYS A 10 5.84 -4.57 -2.82
N THR A 11 6.92 -3.84 -2.55
CA THR A 11 7.76 -4.06 -1.37
C THR A 11 6.98 -3.90 -0.08
N VAL A 12 6.10 -2.90 0.02
CA VAL A 12 5.26 -2.68 1.21
C VAL A 12 4.22 -3.78 1.36
N ILE A 13 3.53 -4.16 0.29
CA ILE A 13 2.57 -5.27 0.28
C ILE A 13 3.25 -6.55 0.74
N ASN A 14 4.43 -6.86 0.20
CA ASN A 14 5.20 -8.02 0.61
C ASN A 14 5.69 -7.93 2.05
N PHE A 15 6.10 -6.76 2.52
CA PHE A 15 6.54 -6.57 3.89
C PHE A 15 5.46 -7.00 4.90
N PHE A 16 4.22 -6.52 4.74
CA PHE A 16 3.12 -6.93 5.61
C PHE A 16 2.79 -8.42 5.46
N ARG A 17 2.71 -8.93 4.22
CA ARG A 17 2.34 -10.33 3.96
C ARG A 17 3.39 -11.37 4.37
N GLN A 18 4.66 -10.98 4.43
CA GLN A 18 5.77 -11.87 4.83
C GLN A 18 5.74 -12.26 6.31
N SER A 19 4.91 -11.62 7.14
CA SER A 19 4.78 -11.97 8.55
C SER A 19 3.32 -11.95 8.97
N ALA A 20 2.81 -13.08 9.47
CA ALA A 20 1.46 -13.19 9.99
C ALA A 20 1.17 -12.15 11.09
N LEU A 21 2.20 -11.78 11.86
CA LEU A 21 2.08 -10.73 12.87
C LEU A 21 1.85 -9.36 12.24
N ARG A 22 2.61 -9.02 11.20
CA ARG A 22 2.47 -7.73 10.50
C ARG A 22 1.15 -7.64 9.75
N ASP A 23 0.71 -8.75 9.13
CA ASP A 23 -0.62 -8.86 8.52
C ASP A 23 -1.75 -8.71 9.55
N GLY A 24 -1.61 -9.32 10.73
CA GLY A 24 -2.53 -9.16 11.85
C GLY A 24 -2.62 -7.72 12.35
N LEU A 25 -1.47 -7.05 12.55
CA LEU A 25 -1.43 -5.64 12.93
C LEU A 25 -2.10 -4.74 11.90
N LEU A 26 -1.89 -5.01 10.60
CA LEU A 26 -2.55 -4.24 9.55
C LEU A 26 -4.08 -4.40 9.59
N LYS A 27 -4.58 -5.62 9.87
CA LYS A 27 -6.01 -5.90 10.03
C LYS A 27 -6.59 -5.19 11.25
N ASP A 28 -5.88 -5.22 12.37
CA ASP A 28 -6.29 -4.57 13.62
C ASP A 28 -6.42 -3.05 13.47
N VAL A 29 -5.42 -2.43 12.82
CA VAL A 29 -5.46 -0.99 12.49
C VAL A 29 -6.57 -0.68 11.48
N ALA A 30 -6.83 -1.57 10.52
CA ALA A 30 -7.90 -1.38 9.54
C ALA A 30 -9.29 -1.45 10.19
N ASP A 31 -9.51 -2.39 11.09
CA ASP A 31 -10.75 -2.57 11.85
C ASP A 31 -11.01 -1.37 12.75
N SER A 32 -9.99 -0.96 13.51
CA SER A 32 -10.04 0.23 14.38
C SER A 32 -10.32 1.53 13.61
N ALA A 33 -9.89 1.61 12.34
CA ALA A 33 -10.13 2.75 11.47
C ALA A 33 -11.47 2.68 10.72
N GLY A 34 -12.27 1.62 10.90
CA GLY A 34 -13.52 1.40 10.16
C GLY A 34 -13.29 1.26 8.65
N ALA A 35 -12.12 0.81 8.22
CA ALA A 35 -11.77 0.72 6.82
C ALA A 35 -12.59 -0.38 6.12
N THR A 36 -13.06 -0.10 4.90
CA THR A 36 -13.80 -1.07 4.07
C THR A 36 -12.96 -2.32 3.71
N HIS A 37 -11.64 -2.24 3.89
CA HIS A 37 -10.69 -3.28 3.52
C HIS A 37 -9.71 -3.52 4.66
N SER A 38 -9.56 -4.78 5.07
CA SER A 38 -8.66 -5.22 6.14
C SER A 38 -7.34 -5.82 5.62
N ASN A 39 -7.17 -5.94 4.30
CA ASN A 39 -6.02 -6.59 3.69
C ASN A 39 -5.55 -5.93 2.38
N LEU A 40 -4.23 -6.02 2.15
CA LEU A 40 -3.59 -5.63 0.89
C LEU A 40 -3.68 -6.76 -0.14
N VAL A 41 -3.98 -6.39 -1.38
CA VAL A 41 -4.01 -7.31 -2.54
C VAL A 41 -2.60 -7.49 -3.08
N SER A 42 -2.23 -8.75 -3.37
CA SER A 42 -0.92 -9.06 -3.98
C SER A 42 -0.78 -8.40 -5.34
N LEU A 43 0.41 -7.90 -5.65
CA LEU A 43 0.69 -7.27 -6.94
C LEU A 43 1.28 -8.30 -7.91
N CYS A 44 0.48 -8.73 -8.90
CA CYS A 44 0.95 -9.55 -10.02
C CYS A 44 1.44 -8.65 -11.17
N GLU A 45 2.74 -8.69 -11.46
CA GLU A 45 3.37 -7.80 -12.44
C GLU A 45 2.94 -8.06 -13.90
N THR A 46 2.54 -9.30 -14.20
CA THR A 46 2.19 -9.74 -15.56
C THR A 46 0.73 -9.47 -15.94
N ARG A 47 -0.11 -8.99 -15.01
CA ARG A 47 -1.54 -8.76 -15.25
C ARG A 47 -1.95 -7.35 -14.85
N TRP A 48 -2.21 -6.52 -15.86
CA TRP A 48 -2.54 -5.09 -15.72
C TRP A 48 -3.77 -4.82 -14.84
N THR A 49 -4.82 -5.64 -14.94
CA THR A 49 -6.04 -5.49 -14.14
C THR A 49 -5.77 -5.73 -12.64
N GLU A 50 -4.97 -6.75 -12.30
CA GLU A 50 -4.60 -7.06 -10.91
C GLU A 50 -3.68 -6.01 -10.31
N LYS A 51 -2.74 -5.49 -11.11
CA LYS A 51 -1.88 -4.37 -10.73
C LYS A 51 -2.68 -3.10 -10.41
N HIS A 52 -3.72 -2.77 -11.18
CA HIS A 52 -4.57 -1.61 -10.90
C HIS A 52 -5.36 -1.82 -9.61
N LEU A 53 -5.99 -2.98 -9.42
CA LEU A 53 -6.72 -3.31 -8.20
C LEU A 53 -5.83 -3.22 -6.95
N ALA A 54 -4.59 -3.72 -7.03
CA ALA A 54 -3.63 -3.63 -5.94
C ALA A 54 -3.26 -2.17 -5.61
N VAL A 55 -3.01 -1.34 -6.64
CA VAL A 55 -2.69 0.09 -6.45
C VAL A 55 -3.88 0.88 -5.92
N GLU A 56 -5.08 0.63 -6.44
CA GLU A 56 -6.31 1.29 -5.97
C GLU A 56 -6.62 0.93 -4.51
N ARG A 57 -6.47 -0.36 -4.16
CA ARG A 57 -6.67 -0.83 -2.78
C ARG A 57 -5.61 -0.27 -1.83
N PHE A 58 -4.37 -0.23 -2.27
CA PHE A 58 -3.28 0.41 -1.52
C PHE A 58 -3.58 1.89 -1.26
N ALA A 59 -4.12 2.60 -2.24
CA ALA A 59 -4.51 4.01 -2.09
C ALA A 59 -5.64 4.20 -1.07
N LYS A 60 -6.69 3.36 -1.13
CA LYS A 60 -7.80 3.38 -0.17
C LYS A 60 -7.32 3.05 1.25
N MET A 61 -6.32 2.19 1.38
CA MET A 61 -5.71 1.79 2.66
C MET A 61 -4.50 2.64 3.04
N PHE A 62 -4.17 3.70 2.31
CA PHE A 62 -2.91 4.43 2.50
C PHE A 62 -2.73 4.95 3.93
N SER A 63 -3.79 5.53 4.51
CA SER A 63 -3.79 5.99 5.90
C SER A 63 -3.57 4.85 6.89
N VAL A 64 -4.24 3.71 6.67
CA VAL A 64 -4.09 2.48 7.47
C VAL A 64 -2.67 1.94 7.40
N VAL A 65 -2.11 1.84 6.19
CA VAL A 65 -0.73 1.37 5.94
C VAL A 65 0.28 2.29 6.61
N THR A 66 0.08 3.61 6.52
CA THR A 66 0.98 4.60 7.13
C THR A 66 0.92 4.52 8.65
N ASN A 67 -0.26 4.34 9.22
CA ASN A 67 -0.44 4.17 10.66
C ASN A 67 0.15 2.85 11.15
N ALA A 68 -0.07 1.74 10.44
CA ALA A 68 0.53 0.45 10.75
C ALA A 68 2.07 0.49 10.70
N LEU A 69 2.65 1.19 9.71
CA LEU A 69 4.10 1.42 9.66
C LEU A 69 4.59 2.28 10.82
N GLN A 70 3.80 3.26 11.28
CA GLN A 70 4.13 4.07 12.44
C GLN A 70 4.12 3.23 13.73
N THR A 71 3.08 2.42 13.95
CA THR A 71 2.99 1.50 15.09
C THR A 71 4.17 0.50 15.10
N LEU A 72 4.58 0.01 13.92
CA LEU A 72 5.74 -0.88 13.81
C LEU A 72 7.06 -0.17 14.17
N GLN A 73 7.20 1.11 13.87
CA GLN A 73 8.38 1.89 14.27
C GLN A 73 8.44 2.09 15.78
N ASP A 74 7.30 2.41 16.40
CA ASP A 74 7.19 2.56 17.86
C ASP A 74 7.43 1.25 18.62
N SER A 75 7.13 0.11 17.99
CA SER A 75 7.23 -1.20 18.64
C SER A 75 8.64 -1.69 19.00
N ARG A 76 9.72 -0.91 18.72
CA ARG A 76 11.14 -1.26 18.96
C ARG A 76 11.58 -2.63 18.41
N ARG A 77 10.82 -3.23 17.51
CA ARG A 77 11.13 -4.54 16.91
C ARG A 77 12.20 -4.40 15.84
N GLU A 78 12.84 -5.52 15.49
CA GLU A 78 13.90 -5.57 14.47
C GLU A 78 13.47 -5.00 13.10
N CYS A 79 12.15 -4.93 12.84
CA CYS A 79 11.58 -4.36 11.62
C CYS A 79 11.35 -2.84 11.67
N ALA A 80 11.65 -2.14 12.76
CA ALA A 80 11.37 -0.71 12.92
C ALA A 80 12.13 0.16 11.91
N SER A 81 13.42 -0.14 11.67
CA SER A 81 14.24 0.55 10.67
C SER A 81 13.70 0.35 9.26
N GLN A 82 13.31 -0.89 8.92
CA GLN A 82 12.71 -1.22 7.63
C GLN A 82 11.34 -0.55 7.46
N ALA A 83 10.51 -0.51 8.52
CA ALA A 83 9.23 0.19 8.50
C ALA A 83 9.40 1.70 8.28
N TYR A 84 10.38 2.33 8.90
CA TYR A 84 10.71 3.75 8.68
C TYR A 84 11.14 4.02 7.23
N GLN A 85 12.04 3.20 6.68
CA GLN A 85 12.47 3.34 5.27
C GLN A 85 11.30 3.18 4.30
N LEU A 86 10.40 2.23 4.56
CA LEU A 86 9.20 2.03 3.76
C LEU A 86 8.22 3.21 3.90
N GLN A 87 8.02 3.75 5.10
CA GLN A 87 7.16 4.90 5.32
C GLN A 87 7.69 6.14 4.58
N GLN A 88 9.00 6.40 4.63
CA GLN A 88 9.65 7.48 3.91
C GLN A 88 9.51 7.31 2.39
N ALA A 89 9.70 6.08 1.88
CA ALA A 89 9.50 5.76 0.47
C ALA A 89 8.06 6.03 0.02
N ILE A 90 7.06 5.62 0.81
CA ILE A 90 5.63 5.80 0.51
C ILE A 90 5.21 7.27 0.63
N ARG A 91 5.70 8.03 1.62
CA ARG A 91 5.43 9.48 1.74
C ARG A 91 5.99 10.27 0.56
N LYS A 92 7.11 9.82 -0.02
CA LYS A 92 7.63 10.37 -1.28
C LYS A 92 6.70 10.10 -2.47
N LEU A 93 5.90 9.03 -2.42
CA LEU A 93 4.87 8.72 -3.43
C LEU A 93 3.63 9.61 -3.29
N SER A 94 3.25 10.03 -2.08
CA SER A 94 2.11 10.95 -1.88
C SER A 94 2.30 12.33 -2.52
N ILE A 95 3.55 12.75 -2.79
CA ILE A 95 3.86 13.96 -3.56
C ILE A 95 3.63 13.77 -5.08
N CYS A 96 3.52 12.51 -5.54
CA CYS A 96 3.28 12.19 -6.93
C CYS A 96 1.79 11.92 -7.16
N SER A 97 1.09 12.85 -7.83
CA SER A 97 -0.31 12.77 -8.28
C SER A 97 -0.71 11.52 -9.11
N ILE A 98 0.16 10.52 -9.22
CA ILE A 98 0.04 9.32 -10.06
C ILE A 98 -1.17 8.45 -9.69
N VAL A 99 -1.54 8.34 -8.42
CA VAL A 99 -2.69 7.50 -8.00
C VAL A 99 -4.03 8.13 -8.43
N ALA A 100 -4.19 9.44 -8.25
CA ALA A 100 -5.39 10.16 -8.68
C ALA A 100 -5.46 10.30 -10.21
N HIS A 101 -4.33 10.41 -10.90
CA HIS A 101 -4.27 10.53 -12.35
C HIS A 101 -4.51 9.18 -13.07
N PHE A 102 -4.00 8.06 -12.54
CA PHE A 102 -4.28 6.73 -13.11
C PHE A 102 -5.75 6.31 -12.94
N ALA A 103 -6.38 6.63 -11.82
CA ALA A 103 -7.80 6.34 -11.59
C ALA A 103 -8.73 7.07 -12.57
N LYS A 104 -8.36 8.29 -13.02
CA LYS A 104 -9.15 9.08 -13.98
C LYS A 104 -8.95 8.65 -15.43
N SER A 105 -7.74 8.25 -15.83
CA SER A 105 -7.46 7.89 -17.24
C SER A 105 -8.18 6.63 -17.74
N PHE A 106 -8.69 5.75 -16.86
CA PHE A 106 -9.36 4.51 -17.28
C PHE A 106 -10.90 4.57 -17.33
N GLN A 107 -11.54 5.53 -16.65
CA GLN A 107 -12.99 5.80 -16.80
C GLN A 107 -13.35 6.21 -18.23
N VAL A 108 -12.39 6.73 -19.00
CA VAL A 108 -12.57 7.14 -20.41
C VAL A 108 -12.61 5.94 -21.38
N HIS A 109 -12.05 4.78 -21.04
CA HIS A 109 -12.03 3.61 -21.93
C HIS A 109 -13.17 2.61 -21.71
N ARG A 110 -14.11 2.91 -20.79
CA ARG A 110 -15.27 2.05 -20.48
C ARG A 110 -16.61 2.65 -20.93
N LYS A 111 -16.58 3.56 -21.90
CA LYS A 111 -17.74 4.00 -22.67
C LYS A 111 -17.47 3.77 -24.15
N SER A 112 -17.61 2.54 -24.60
CA SER A 112 -17.91 2.21 -25.99
C SER A 112 -18.70 0.91 -26.05
#